data_AF-C6DH58-F1
#
_entry.id   AF-C6DH58-F1
#
_cell.length_a   1.000
_cell.length_b   1.000
_cell.length_c   1.000
_cell.angle_alpha   90.00
_cell.angle_beta   90.00
_cell.angle_gamma   90.00
#
_symmetry.space_group_name_H-M   'P 1'
#
loop_
_entity.id
_entity.type
_entity.pdbx_description
1 polymer ?
#
loop_
_entity_poly.entity_id
_entity_poly.type
_entity_poly.pdbx_seq_one_letter_code
_entity_poly.pdbx_strand_id
1 'polypeptide(L)'
;MSPSIYLTPTEAEDKRTEFLSLLDENEKEQIYQEYLEGNTEFIPREFIQNHGLHLSMVFRKYPLSSDYKPDFLYLAKSSDNWNVVLIEIEKPSSKYFVGNTTEFHRDFLSAIQQMNDWRAWIDTPANLESLKQNSLSSVLVPSQMHGNPLNVKYLLVHGRRAEYEGNELRKSKIRSMEREDFKIISYDNLAVNINDHKKLYVAKKTNNYIDILSDSFVDDGIFTWMTPTTYRINQSLHDDTDKNKHHSNSYISVNVKAIDHNLPKVTIY
;
A
#
# COMPACT_ATOMS: atom_id res chain seq x y z
N MET A 1 -26.65 -0.71 -8.48
CA MET A 1 -25.75 0.36 -8.00
C MET A 1 -24.35 -0.19 -8.06
N SER A 2 -23.38 0.55 -8.58
CA SER A 2 -21.97 0.16 -8.42
C SER A 2 -21.66 -0.01 -6.94
N PRO A 3 -20.88 -1.03 -6.53
CA PRO A 3 -20.36 -1.08 -5.18
C PRO A 3 -19.64 0.25 -4.91
N SER A 4 -19.99 0.94 -3.83
CA SER A 4 -19.29 2.17 -3.48
C SER A 4 -17.85 1.81 -3.11
N ILE A 5 -16.91 2.27 -3.94
CA ILE A 5 -15.47 2.10 -3.75
C ILE A 5 -14.91 3.07 -2.70
N TYR A 6 -15.74 4.01 -2.23
CA TYR A 6 -15.47 4.92 -1.12
C TYR A 6 -16.42 4.60 0.03
N LEU A 7 -15.99 4.89 1.25
CA LEU A 7 -16.89 4.89 2.39
C LEU A 7 -17.83 6.09 2.32
N THR A 8 -19.09 5.87 2.68
CA THR A 8 -19.97 6.99 3.04
C THR A 8 -19.45 7.68 4.30
N PRO A 9 -19.83 8.96 4.55
CA PRO A 9 -19.41 9.66 5.76
C PRO A 9 -19.75 8.92 7.06
N THR A 10 -20.90 8.24 7.11
CA THR A 10 -21.32 7.44 8.28
C THR A 10 -20.44 6.21 8.46
N GLU A 11 -20.22 5.41 7.40
CA GLU A 11 -19.34 4.24 7.47
C GLU A 11 -17.91 4.63 7.86
N ALA A 12 -17.42 5.77 7.39
CA ALA A 12 -16.11 6.30 7.74
C ALA A 12 -16.01 6.66 9.23
N GLU A 13 -17.06 7.24 9.82
CA GLU A 13 -17.03 7.58 11.24
C GLU A 13 -17.12 6.34 12.14
N ASP A 14 -17.94 5.35 11.76
CA ASP A 14 -18.04 4.08 12.47
C ASP A 14 -16.68 3.35 12.45
N LYS A 15 -16.06 3.23 11.27
CA LYS A 15 -14.73 2.61 11.13
C LYS A 15 -13.63 3.39 11.83
N ARG A 16 -13.69 4.72 11.83
CA ARG A 16 -12.73 5.56 12.58
C ARG A 16 -12.81 5.23 14.06
N THR A 17 -14.03 5.14 14.61
CA THR A 17 -14.25 4.85 16.03
C THR A 17 -13.75 3.45 16.38
N GLU A 18 -14.08 2.45 15.56
CA GLU A 18 -13.59 1.08 15.67
C GLU A 18 -12.05 1.03 15.69
N PHE A 19 -11.42 1.66 14.69
CA PHE A 19 -9.97 1.66 14.56
C PHE A 19 -9.29 2.35 15.74
N LEU A 20 -9.75 3.54 16.14
CA LEU A 20 -9.15 4.26 17.27
C LEU A 20 -9.26 3.47 18.57
N SER A 21 -10.34 2.71 18.75
CA SER A 21 -10.51 1.81 19.90
C SER A 21 -9.50 0.65 19.85
N LEU A 22 -9.31 0.02 18.68
CA LEU A 22 -8.31 -1.04 18.47
C LEU A 22 -6.89 -0.55 18.79
N LEU A 23 -6.55 0.70 18.48
CA LEU A 23 -5.21 1.25 18.74
C LEU A 23 -4.89 1.46 20.22
N ASP A 24 -5.91 1.46 21.08
CA ASP A 24 -5.74 1.53 22.53
C ASP A 24 -5.59 0.12 23.15
N GLU A 25 -5.83 -0.92 22.34
CA GLU A 25 -5.49 -2.30 22.68
C GLU A 25 -3.98 -2.50 22.49
N ASN A 26 -3.33 -3.28 23.36
CA ASN A 26 -1.89 -3.57 23.23
C ASN A 26 -1.67 -4.86 22.44
N GLU A 27 -2.29 -4.95 21.27
CA GLU A 27 -2.32 -6.14 20.45
C GLU A 27 -0.98 -6.40 19.72
N LYS A 28 -0.87 -7.61 19.17
CA LYS A 28 0.27 -7.98 18.32
C LYS A 28 0.18 -7.26 16.98
N GLU A 29 1.34 -6.96 16.40
CA GLU A 29 1.48 -6.27 15.10
C GLU A 29 0.63 -6.89 13.97
N GLN A 30 0.57 -8.23 13.96
CA GLN A 30 -0.23 -9.00 12.99
C GLN A 30 -1.72 -8.63 13.02
N ILE A 31 -2.29 -8.22 14.16
CA ILE A 31 -3.69 -7.79 14.26
C ILE A 31 -3.91 -6.48 13.51
N TYR A 32 -3.00 -5.51 13.66
CA TYR A 32 -3.10 -4.25 12.92
C TYR A 32 -2.85 -4.45 11.43
N GLN A 33 -1.91 -5.33 11.06
CA GLN A 33 -1.70 -5.75 9.67
C GLN A 33 -2.98 -6.29 9.05
N GLU A 34 -3.65 -7.24 9.72
CA GLU A 34 -4.91 -7.84 9.26
C GLU A 34 -6.03 -6.81 9.17
N TYR A 35 -6.12 -5.90 10.14
CA TYR A 35 -7.08 -4.80 10.10
C TYR A 35 -6.88 -3.92 8.87
N LEU A 36 -5.64 -3.50 8.58
CA LEU A 36 -5.33 -2.65 7.42
C LEU A 36 -5.55 -3.38 6.08
N GLU A 37 -5.25 -4.69 6.02
CA GLU A 37 -5.55 -5.53 4.85
C GLU A 37 -7.06 -5.63 4.60
N GLY A 38 -7.88 -5.73 5.65
CA GLY A 38 -9.34 -5.74 5.55
C GLY A 38 -9.98 -4.37 5.30
N ASN A 39 -9.29 -3.29 5.65
CA ASN A 39 -9.80 -1.91 5.63
C ASN A 39 -8.80 -0.98 4.90
N THR A 40 -8.60 -1.24 3.61
CA THR A 40 -7.57 -0.59 2.78
C THR A 40 -7.67 0.94 2.66
N GLU A 41 -8.79 1.53 3.05
CA GLU A 41 -8.98 2.97 3.23
C GLU A 41 -8.06 3.57 4.31
N PHE A 42 -7.62 2.77 5.29
CA PHE A 42 -6.65 3.18 6.32
C PHE A 42 -5.20 3.04 5.86
N ILE A 43 -4.94 2.37 4.72
CA ILE A 43 -3.59 2.31 4.18
C ILE A 43 -3.18 3.74 3.79
N PRO A 44 -1.97 4.19 4.17
CA PRO A 44 -1.52 5.54 3.88
C PRO A 44 -1.46 5.87 2.38
N ARG A 45 -1.37 7.17 2.05
CA ARG A 45 -1.44 7.72 0.68
C ARG A 45 -0.29 8.68 0.36
N GLU A 46 0.74 8.74 1.20
CA GLU A 46 1.95 9.55 1.05
C GLU A 46 2.74 9.16 -0.20
N PHE A 47 3.20 10.12 -1.00
CA PHE A 47 3.92 9.90 -2.26
C PHE A 47 3.08 9.37 -3.43
N ILE A 48 1.74 9.41 -3.33
CA ILE A 48 0.89 9.26 -4.51
C ILE A 48 1.16 10.38 -5.51
N GLN A 49 1.22 10.01 -6.78
CA GLN A 49 1.47 10.92 -7.90
C GLN A 49 0.16 11.23 -8.63
N ASN A 50 0.24 12.05 -9.68
CA ASN A 50 -0.93 12.59 -10.40
C ASN A 50 -1.80 11.54 -11.10
N HIS A 51 -1.31 10.31 -11.35
CA HIS A 51 -2.15 9.21 -11.84
C HIS A 51 -2.76 8.35 -10.72
N GLY A 52 -2.62 8.76 -9.46
CA GLY A 52 -3.12 8.02 -8.32
C GLY A 52 -2.30 6.76 -8.00
N LEU A 53 -2.92 5.89 -7.20
CA LEU A 53 -2.36 4.60 -6.83
C LEU A 53 -2.57 3.61 -7.97
N HIS A 54 -1.46 3.06 -8.47
CA HIS A 54 -1.43 2.24 -9.67
C HIS A 54 -2.20 0.93 -9.48
N LEU A 55 -3.08 0.60 -10.43
CA LEU A 55 -3.97 -0.57 -10.41
C LEU A 55 -4.91 -0.65 -9.20
N SER A 56 -5.11 0.45 -8.48
CA SER A 56 -5.83 0.44 -7.19
C SER A 56 -5.34 -0.69 -6.27
N MET A 57 -4.04 -1.00 -6.25
CA MET A 57 -3.50 -2.22 -5.65
C MET A 57 -2.36 -1.96 -4.67
N VAL A 58 -2.41 -2.63 -3.53
CA VAL A 58 -1.35 -2.66 -2.52
C VAL A 58 -0.93 -4.10 -2.27
N PHE A 59 0.37 -4.35 -2.22
CA PHE A 59 0.92 -5.63 -1.84
C PHE A 59 1.06 -5.73 -0.33
N ARG A 60 0.68 -6.86 0.24
CA ARG A 60 1.06 -7.23 1.60
C ARG A 60 2.41 -7.94 1.61
N LYS A 61 3.24 -7.63 2.61
CA LYS A 61 4.49 -8.34 2.93
C LYS A 61 5.30 -8.67 1.67
N TYR A 62 5.65 -7.65 0.89
CA TYR A 62 6.29 -7.85 -0.42
C TYR A 62 7.76 -8.26 -0.22
N PRO A 63 8.24 -9.40 -0.74
CA PRO A 63 9.63 -9.81 -0.57
C PRO A 63 10.55 -9.00 -1.50
N LEU A 64 11.31 -8.05 -0.95
CA LEU A 64 12.35 -7.32 -1.68
C LEU A 64 13.61 -8.19 -1.84
N SER A 65 13.95 -8.92 -0.78
CA SER A 65 15.04 -9.90 -0.72
C SER A 65 14.66 -11.04 0.24
N SER A 66 15.60 -11.92 0.57
CA SER A 66 15.41 -12.90 1.66
C SER A 66 15.22 -12.23 3.02
N ASP A 67 15.79 -11.04 3.20
CA ASP A 67 15.95 -10.39 4.50
C ASP A 67 15.02 -9.18 4.67
N TYR A 68 14.49 -8.64 3.57
CA TYR A 68 13.69 -7.42 3.57
C TYR A 68 12.29 -7.65 3.00
N LYS A 69 11.29 -7.33 3.83
CA LYS A 69 9.88 -7.57 3.55
C LYS A 69 9.01 -6.47 4.18
N PRO A 70 8.83 -5.32 3.50
CA PRO A 70 7.90 -4.29 3.96
C PRO A 70 6.49 -4.85 4.16
N ASP A 71 5.82 -4.38 5.20
CA ASP A 71 4.43 -4.75 5.50
C ASP A 71 3.47 -4.45 4.36
N PHE A 72 3.67 -3.30 3.70
CA PHE A 72 2.97 -2.97 2.47
C PHE A 72 3.89 -2.38 1.40
N LEU A 73 3.53 -2.62 0.14
CA LEU A 73 4.14 -1.96 -1.01
C LEU A 73 3.05 -1.51 -1.97
N TYR A 74 3.05 -0.27 -2.40
CA TYR A 74 2.24 0.14 -3.54
C TYR A 74 3.05 0.92 -4.57
N LEU A 75 2.51 0.96 -5.78
CA LEU A 75 3.07 1.75 -6.87
C LEU A 75 2.19 2.97 -7.09
N ALA A 76 2.81 4.12 -7.29
CA ALA A 76 2.19 5.30 -7.86
C ALA A 76 2.99 5.72 -9.09
N LYS A 77 2.36 6.43 -10.02
CA LYS A 77 3.04 6.84 -11.25
C LYS A 77 2.66 8.23 -11.70
N SER A 78 3.61 8.89 -12.36
CA SER A 78 3.40 10.00 -13.28
C SER A 78 3.64 9.52 -14.71
N SER A 79 3.63 10.42 -15.69
CA SER A 79 3.95 10.05 -17.08
C SER A 79 5.42 9.66 -17.29
N ASP A 80 6.33 10.13 -16.43
CA ASP A 80 7.79 10.06 -16.62
C ASP A 80 8.53 9.25 -15.55
N ASN A 81 7.89 8.88 -14.43
CA ASN A 81 8.51 8.07 -13.39
C ASN A 81 7.48 7.24 -12.59
N TRP A 82 8.02 6.32 -11.80
CA TRP A 82 7.28 5.50 -10.86
C TRP A 82 7.76 5.80 -9.44
N ASN A 83 6.82 5.92 -8.51
CA ASN A 83 7.10 5.77 -7.09
C ASN A 83 6.82 4.32 -6.66
N VAL A 84 7.83 3.68 -6.06
CA VAL A 84 7.68 2.43 -5.32
C VAL A 84 7.65 2.79 -3.85
N VAL A 85 6.48 2.74 -3.22
CA VAL A 85 6.31 3.15 -1.82
C VAL A 85 6.35 1.91 -0.93
N LEU A 86 7.37 1.82 -0.10
CA LEU A 86 7.57 0.78 0.91
C LEU A 86 7.05 1.29 2.24
N ILE A 87 6.16 0.53 2.88
CA ILE A 87 5.54 0.89 4.14
C ILE A 87 5.91 -0.15 5.18
N GLU A 88 6.39 0.31 6.32
CA GLU A 88 6.53 -0.47 7.54
C GLU A 88 5.52 0.02 8.57
N ILE A 89 4.88 -0.92 9.27
CA ILE A 89 4.04 -0.61 10.42
C ILE A 89 4.70 -1.17 11.69
N GLU A 90 4.96 -0.28 12.63
CA GLU A 90 5.34 -0.66 14.00
C GLU A 90 4.08 -0.88 14.83
N LYS A 91 4.18 -1.14 16.14
CA LYS A 91 2.97 -1.17 16.98
C LYS A 91 2.49 0.24 17.32
N PRO A 92 1.19 0.44 17.56
CA PRO A 92 0.70 1.68 18.15
C PRO A 92 1.31 1.96 19.52
N SER A 93 1.66 0.92 20.28
CA SER A 93 2.32 1.04 21.58
C SER A 93 3.83 1.33 21.50
N SER A 94 4.46 1.22 20.31
CA SER A 94 5.87 1.56 20.10
C SER A 94 6.13 3.03 20.42
N LYS A 95 7.23 3.29 21.15
CA LYS A 95 7.51 4.63 21.70
C LYS A 95 8.33 5.47 20.75
N TYR A 96 8.01 6.76 20.67
CA TYR A 96 8.88 7.73 20.01
C TYR A 96 9.98 8.20 20.95
N PHE A 97 9.64 8.46 22.21
CA PHE A 97 10.54 9.08 23.19
C PHE A 97 10.67 8.28 24.48
N VAL A 98 11.81 8.45 25.16
CA VAL A 98 12.04 7.85 26.48
C VAL A 98 11.26 8.62 27.55
N GLY A 99 10.14 8.06 28.01
CA GLY A 99 9.31 8.67 29.04
C GLY A 99 8.89 10.11 28.71
N ASN A 100 9.21 11.06 29.59
CA ASN A 100 8.92 12.48 29.41
C ASN A 100 10.08 13.29 28.81
N THR A 101 11.14 12.64 28.32
CA THR A 101 12.30 13.34 27.74
C THR A 101 12.07 13.69 26.26
N THR A 102 13.08 14.25 25.61
CA THR A 102 13.07 14.41 24.14
C THR A 102 14.07 13.47 23.45
N GLU A 103 14.62 12.51 24.17
CA GLU A 103 15.50 11.49 23.62
C GLU A 103 14.65 10.42 22.94
N PHE A 104 15.06 9.98 21.76
CA PHE A 104 14.33 8.95 21.03
C PHE A 104 14.41 7.61 21.75
N HIS A 105 13.29 6.90 21.78
CA HIS A 105 13.24 5.55 22.30
C HIS A 105 13.88 4.56 21.31
N ARG A 106 14.36 3.42 21.83
CA ARG A 106 14.96 2.36 21.02
C ARG A 106 14.03 1.84 19.93
N ASP A 107 12.72 1.73 20.18
CA ASP A 107 11.76 1.24 19.19
C ASP A 107 11.78 2.13 17.94
N PHE A 108 11.71 3.45 18.13
CA PHE A 108 11.77 4.39 17.02
C PHE A 108 13.12 4.36 16.31
N LEU A 109 14.24 4.29 17.06
CA LEU A 109 15.56 4.18 16.46
C LEU A 109 15.73 2.89 15.63
N SER A 110 15.18 1.77 16.09
CA SER A 110 15.18 0.50 15.37
C SER A 110 14.37 0.58 14.06
N ALA A 111 13.18 1.16 14.11
CA ALA A 111 12.36 1.38 12.92
C ALA A 111 13.05 2.28 11.89
N ILE A 112 13.70 3.36 12.34
CA ILE A 112 14.52 4.23 11.47
C ILE A 112 15.69 3.45 10.86
N GLN A 113 16.36 2.60 11.64
CA GLN A 113 17.45 1.78 11.13
C GLN A 113 16.98 0.84 10.02
N GLN A 114 15.83 0.19 10.20
CA GLN A 114 15.22 -0.66 9.18
C GLN A 114 14.96 0.09 7.87
N MET A 115 14.46 1.33 7.94
CA MET A 115 14.26 2.16 6.73
C MET A 115 15.59 2.49 6.04
N ASN A 116 16.65 2.71 6.82
CA ASN A 116 17.97 2.95 6.28
C ASN A 116 18.60 1.69 5.67
N ASP A 117 18.34 0.51 6.25
CA ASP A 117 18.83 -0.77 5.74
C ASP A 117 18.20 -1.10 4.39
N TRP A 118 16.89 -0.87 4.23
CA TRP A 118 16.24 -0.99 2.93
C TRP A 118 16.82 0.00 1.92
N ARG A 119 17.04 1.25 2.32
CA ARG A 119 17.66 2.25 1.42
C ARG A 119 19.05 1.83 0.98
N ALA A 120 19.90 1.41 1.91
CA ALA A 120 21.24 0.94 1.59
C ALA A 120 21.22 -0.27 0.64
N TRP A 121 20.25 -1.18 0.82
CA TRP A 121 20.07 -2.32 -0.09
C TRP A 121 19.63 -1.88 -1.49
N ILE A 122 18.68 -0.94 -1.60
CA ILE A 122 18.13 -0.45 -2.86
C ILE A 122 19.11 0.44 -3.62
N ASP A 123 19.95 1.20 -2.92
CA ASP A 123 20.97 2.07 -3.52
C ASP A 123 22.06 1.27 -4.25
N THR A 124 22.11 -0.06 -4.06
CA THR A 124 22.91 -0.95 -4.89
C THR A 124 22.26 -1.12 -6.28
N PRO A 125 22.91 -0.69 -7.39
CA PRO A 125 22.26 -0.66 -8.71
C PRO A 125 21.70 -2.00 -9.18
N ALA A 126 22.41 -3.10 -8.89
CA ALA A 126 21.95 -4.45 -9.25
C ALA A 126 20.65 -4.86 -8.51
N ASN A 127 20.47 -4.41 -7.27
CA ASN A 127 19.26 -4.70 -6.50
C ASN A 127 18.07 -3.92 -7.03
N LEU A 128 18.25 -2.63 -7.34
CA LEU A 128 17.22 -1.80 -7.96
C LEU A 128 16.81 -2.35 -9.34
N GLU A 129 17.79 -2.76 -10.15
CA GLU A 129 17.52 -3.37 -11.45
C GLU A 129 16.78 -4.72 -11.32
N SER A 130 17.18 -5.56 -10.37
CA SER A 130 16.47 -6.81 -10.07
C SER A 130 15.04 -6.57 -9.57
N LEU A 131 14.84 -5.58 -8.69
CA LEU A 131 13.51 -5.17 -8.23
C LEU A 131 12.62 -4.77 -9.42
N LYS A 132 13.17 -3.97 -10.34
CA LYS A 132 12.47 -3.53 -11.56
C LYS A 132 12.14 -4.68 -12.51
N GLN A 133 13.14 -5.47 -12.91
CA GLN A 133 13.01 -6.45 -13.98
C GLN A 133 12.40 -7.77 -13.52
N ASN A 134 12.75 -8.24 -12.32
CA ASN A 134 12.38 -9.59 -11.86
C ASN A 134 11.15 -9.57 -10.95
N SER A 135 10.99 -8.51 -10.16
CA SER A 135 9.98 -8.48 -9.10
C SER A 135 8.73 -7.71 -9.52
N LEU A 136 8.91 -6.51 -10.07
CA LEU A 136 7.81 -5.58 -10.39
C LEU A 136 7.39 -5.58 -11.87
N SER A 137 8.12 -6.21 -12.78
CA SER A 137 7.87 -6.10 -14.24
C SER A 137 6.46 -6.48 -14.67
N SER A 138 5.84 -7.46 -14.00
CA SER A 138 4.45 -7.88 -14.27
C SER A 138 3.37 -6.85 -13.90
N VAL A 139 3.72 -5.84 -13.10
CA VAL A 139 2.81 -4.79 -12.64
C VAL A 139 3.21 -3.39 -13.07
N LEU A 140 4.40 -3.19 -13.66
CA LEU A 140 4.84 -1.88 -14.18
C LEU A 140 4.14 -1.53 -15.51
N VAL A 141 2.82 -1.48 -15.53
CA VAL A 141 2.02 -1.32 -16.75
C VAL A 141 1.50 0.11 -16.96
N PRO A 142 1.33 0.57 -18.21
CA PRO A 142 1.50 -0.16 -19.46
C PRO A 142 2.97 -0.24 -19.89
N SER A 143 3.27 -1.14 -20.85
CA SER A 143 4.63 -1.52 -21.22
C SER A 143 5.51 -0.36 -21.73
N GLN A 144 4.90 0.69 -22.26
CA GLN A 144 5.61 1.88 -22.72
C GLN A 144 6.29 2.63 -21.56
N MET A 145 5.84 2.42 -20.32
CA MET A 145 6.42 3.04 -19.11
C MET A 145 7.47 2.18 -18.44
N HIS A 146 7.85 1.02 -19.00
CA HIS A 146 8.89 0.15 -18.44
C HIS A 146 10.25 0.87 -18.38
N GLY A 147 10.53 1.79 -19.30
CA GLY A 147 11.77 2.57 -19.33
C GLY A 147 11.87 3.59 -18.20
N ASN A 148 10.74 4.02 -17.62
CA ASN A 148 10.72 5.10 -16.65
C ASN A 148 11.54 4.79 -15.38
N PRO A 149 12.18 5.79 -14.75
CA PRO A 149 12.88 5.61 -13.49
C PRO A 149 11.96 5.09 -12.39
N LEU A 150 12.52 4.26 -11.49
CA LEU A 150 11.88 3.87 -10.23
C LEU A 150 12.47 4.73 -9.11
N ASN A 151 11.62 5.53 -8.47
CA ASN A 151 11.92 6.28 -7.27
C ASN A 151 11.38 5.51 -6.07
N VAL A 152 12.26 4.96 -5.24
CA VAL A 152 11.81 4.27 -4.04
C VAL A 152 11.55 5.29 -2.94
N LYS A 153 10.40 5.14 -2.28
CA LYS A 153 9.93 5.97 -1.17
C LYS A 153 9.67 5.08 0.03
N TYR A 154 9.85 5.65 1.21
CA TYR A 154 9.78 4.95 2.49
C TYR A 154 8.73 5.62 3.36
N LEU A 155 7.88 4.83 3.99
CA LEU A 155 6.89 5.32 4.92
C LEU A 155 6.92 4.46 6.18
N LEU A 156 7.10 5.12 7.31
CA LEU A 156 7.03 4.49 8.62
C LEU A 156 5.72 4.91 9.32
N VAL A 157 4.89 3.95 9.68
CA VAL A 157 3.76 4.13 10.59
C VAL A 157 4.20 3.71 11.98
N HIS A 158 4.29 4.65 12.93
CA HIS A 158 4.86 4.39 14.26
C HIS A 158 4.04 5.03 15.37
N GLY A 159 3.81 4.30 16.47
CA GLY A 159 3.31 4.89 17.71
C GLY A 159 2.00 5.70 17.60
N ARG A 160 1.68 6.42 18.68
CA ARG A 160 0.51 7.31 18.79
C ARG A 160 0.91 8.77 18.77
N ARG A 161 0.08 9.61 18.14
CA ARG A 161 0.26 11.08 18.10
C ARG A 161 0.32 11.72 19.48
N ALA A 162 -0.37 11.13 20.46
CA ALA A 162 -0.43 11.62 21.84
C ALA A 162 0.96 11.80 22.49
N GLU A 163 2.02 11.13 22.02
CA GLU A 163 3.37 11.32 22.56
C GLU A 163 4.02 12.65 22.18
N TYR A 164 3.59 13.29 21.10
CA TYR A 164 4.20 14.54 20.62
C TYR A 164 3.18 15.66 20.39
N GLU A 165 1.88 15.38 20.49
CA GLU A 165 0.84 16.40 20.42
C GLU A 165 1.06 17.47 21.51
N GLY A 166 0.89 18.74 21.15
CA GLY A 166 1.18 19.87 22.05
C GLY A 166 2.66 20.12 22.38
N ASN A 167 3.61 19.31 21.89
CA ASN A 167 5.04 19.48 22.15
C ASN A 167 5.83 19.75 20.86
N GLU A 168 6.10 21.03 20.57
CA GLU A 168 6.76 21.45 19.32
C GLU A 168 8.19 20.93 19.17
N LEU A 169 8.93 20.72 20.26
CA LEU A 169 10.27 20.14 20.19
C LEU A 169 10.23 18.65 19.83
N ARG A 170 9.27 17.88 20.38
CA ARG A 170 9.08 16.47 19.98
C ARG A 170 8.64 16.37 18.52
N LYS A 171 7.69 17.22 18.09
CA LYS A 171 7.27 17.29 16.67
C LYS A 171 8.43 17.63 15.74
N SER A 172 9.23 18.65 16.06
CA SER A 172 10.36 19.04 15.22
C SER A 172 11.45 17.98 15.15
N LYS A 173 11.70 17.25 16.26
CA LYS A 173 12.61 16.11 16.28
C LYS A 173 12.16 14.98 15.36
N ILE A 174 10.90 14.54 15.43
CA ILE A 174 10.38 13.51 14.50
C ILE A 174 10.51 14.00 13.06
N ARG A 175 10.09 15.25 12.78
CA ARG A 175 10.20 15.85 11.45
C ARG A 175 11.64 15.92 10.94
N SER A 176 12.62 16.11 11.82
CA SER A 176 14.04 16.16 11.43
C SER A 176 14.60 14.81 10.97
N MET A 177 13.89 13.70 11.27
CA MET A 177 14.23 12.37 10.79
C MET A 177 13.66 12.07 9.40
N GLU A 178 12.67 12.86 8.93
CA GLU A 178 12.10 12.72 7.60
C GLU A 178 13.05 13.23 6.51
N ARG A 179 12.79 12.79 5.28
CA ARG A 179 13.49 13.22 4.06
C ARG A 179 12.47 13.44 2.94
N GLU A 180 12.94 13.86 1.77
CA GLU A 180 12.09 13.97 0.58
C GLU A 180 11.51 12.61 0.15
N ASP A 181 12.24 11.53 0.37
CA ASP A 181 11.86 10.15 0.05
C ASP A 181 11.33 9.37 1.26
N PHE A 182 11.29 9.97 2.46
CA PHE A 182 10.95 9.26 3.69
C PHE A 182 10.00 10.06 4.58
N LYS A 183 8.85 9.47 4.91
CA LYS A 183 7.82 10.06 5.77
C LYS A 183 7.58 9.20 7.01
N ILE A 184 7.22 9.87 8.11
CA ILE A 184 6.90 9.24 9.39
C ILE A 184 5.53 9.73 9.81
N ILE A 185 4.59 8.80 9.99
CA ILE A 185 3.25 9.11 10.43
C ILE A 185 2.88 8.27 11.66
N SER A 186 1.94 8.76 12.44
CA SER A 186 1.39 7.99 13.56
C SER A 186 0.23 7.12 13.10
N TYR A 187 -0.16 6.14 13.91
CA TYR A 187 -1.38 5.37 13.66
C TYR A 187 -2.64 6.26 13.63
N ASP A 188 -2.69 7.32 14.43
CA ASP A 188 -3.77 8.30 14.42
C ASP A 188 -3.96 8.96 13.06
N ASN A 189 -2.88 9.17 12.31
CA ASN A 189 -2.93 9.76 10.99
C ASN A 189 -3.63 8.85 9.96
N LEU A 190 -3.55 7.53 10.12
CA LEU A 190 -4.22 6.58 9.20
C LEU A 190 -5.74 6.72 9.22
N ALA A 191 -6.30 7.21 10.32
CA ALA A 191 -7.74 7.43 10.44
C ALA A 191 -8.21 8.71 9.73
N VAL A 192 -7.31 9.60 9.30
CA VAL A 192 -7.69 10.89 8.71
C VAL A 192 -8.17 10.71 7.26
N ASN A 193 -9.29 11.35 6.90
CA ASN A 193 -9.85 11.39 5.54
C ASN A 193 -10.08 10.02 4.86
N ILE A 194 -10.34 8.96 5.63
CA ILE A 194 -10.55 7.60 5.07
C ILE A 194 -11.74 7.52 4.09
N ASN A 195 -12.70 8.44 4.18
CA ASN A 195 -13.80 8.56 3.21
C ASN A 195 -13.36 9.04 1.82
N ASP A 196 -12.21 9.72 1.73
CA ASP A 196 -11.63 10.18 0.47
C ASP A 196 -10.72 9.11 -0.15
N HIS A 197 -10.44 8.04 0.59
CA HIS A 197 -9.59 6.94 0.14
C HIS A 197 -10.44 5.88 -0.56
N LYS A 198 -10.15 5.68 -1.84
CA LYS A 198 -10.68 4.53 -2.57
C LYS A 198 -10.15 3.24 -1.93
N LYS A 199 -11.03 2.23 -1.82
CA LYS A 199 -10.64 0.85 -1.51
C LYS A 199 -9.62 0.33 -2.53
N LEU A 200 -8.79 -0.62 -2.10
CA LEU A 200 -7.72 -1.21 -2.89
C LEU A 200 -7.86 -2.73 -2.99
N TYR A 201 -7.33 -3.29 -4.06
CA TYR A 201 -6.97 -4.69 -4.11
C TYR A 201 -5.77 -4.96 -3.18
N VAL A 202 -5.88 -5.94 -2.30
CA VAL A 202 -4.75 -6.49 -1.56
C VAL A 202 -4.16 -7.63 -2.36
N ALA A 203 -2.87 -7.55 -2.63
CA ALA A 203 -2.14 -8.53 -3.43
C ALA A 203 -1.00 -9.18 -2.64
N LYS A 204 -0.64 -10.41 -3.01
CA LYS A 204 0.51 -11.10 -2.46
C LYS A 204 1.39 -11.61 -3.59
N LYS A 205 2.66 -11.24 -3.58
CA LYS A 205 3.65 -11.81 -4.50
C LYS A 205 3.98 -13.23 -4.06
N THR A 206 3.86 -14.19 -4.98
CA THR A 206 4.41 -15.54 -4.87
C THR A 206 5.56 -15.71 -5.86
N ASN A 207 6.20 -16.88 -5.91
CA ASN A 207 7.28 -17.13 -6.86
C ASN A 207 6.80 -16.97 -8.31
N ASN A 208 5.62 -17.50 -8.64
CA ASN A 208 5.13 -17.61 -10.02
C ASN A 208 4.01 -16.62 -10.35
N TYR A 209 3.25 -16.18 -9.36
CA TYR A 209 2.04 -15.38 -9.55
C TYR A 209 1.96 -14.22 -8.57
N ILE A 210 1.10 -13.26 -8.91
CA ILE A 210 0.52 -12.33 -7.95
C ILE A 210 -0.87 -12.85 -7.59
N ASP A 211 -1.10 -13.15 -6.32
CA ASP A 211 -2.43 -13.54 -5.84
C ASP A 211 -3.18 -12.30 -5.38
N ILE A 212 -4.30 -11.99 -6.01
CA ILE A 212 -5.22 -10.96 -5.52
C ILE A 212 -6.09 -11.60 -4.45
N LEU A 213 -6.04 -11.05 -3.24
CA LEU A 213 -6.65 -11.59 -2.03
C LEU A 213 -8.03 -11.00 -1.73
N SER A 214 -8.31 -9.80 -2.24
CA SER A 214 -9.61 -9.14 -2.07
C SER A 214 -10.74 -9.95 -2.70
N ASP A 215 -11.92 -9.91 -2.09
CA ASP A 215 -13.10 -10.66 -2.54
C ASP A 215 -14.07 -9.85 -3.41
N SER A 216 -13.82 -8.56 -3.60
CA SER A 216 -14.74 -7.65 -4.28
C SER A 216 -14.03 -6.83 -5.35
N PHE A 217 -14.75 -6.54 -6.42
CA PHE A 217 -14.31 -5.70 -7.52
C PHE A 217 -14.06 -4.26 -7.03
N VAL A 218 -12.87 -3.74 -7.33
CA VAL A 218 -12.44 -2.38 -6.97
C VAL A 218 -12.31 -1.50 -8.20
N ASP A 219 -11.66 -2.01 -9.24
CA ASP A 219 -11.39 -1.31 -10.50
C ASP A 219 -11.03 -2.30 -11.61
N ASP A 220 -11.07 -1.83 -12.86
CA ASP A 220 -10.78 -2.64 -14.04
C ASP A 220 -9.29 -2.65 -14.44
N GLY A 221 -8.43 -1.90 -13.75
CA GLY A 221 -7.01 -1.73 -14.05
C GLY A 221 -6.24 -3.04 -14.13
N ILE A 222 -6.38 -3.94 -13.15
CA ILE A 222 -5.70 -5.25 -13.17
C ILE A 222 -6.16 -6.12 -14.35
N PHE A 223 -7.42 -6.00 -14.75
CA PHE A 223 -7.99 -6.74 -15.88
C PHE A 223 -7.69 -6.09 -17.23
N THR A 224 -7.33 -4.81 -17.23
CA THR A 224 -7.05 -4.04 -18.45
C THR A 224 -5.59 -4.11 -18.82
N TRP A 225 -4.70 -3.94 -17.84
CA TRP A 225 -3.29 -3.67 -18.10
C TRP A 225 -2.36 -4.84 -17.77
N MET A 226 -2.71 -5.69 -16.81
CA MET A 226 -1.88 -6.85 -16.47
C MET A 226 -2.15 -8.01 -17.42
N THR A 227 -1.11 -8.79 -17.69
CA THR A 227 -1.23 -10.05 -18.45
C THR A 227 -2.01 -11.07 -17.60
N PRO A 228 -3.13 -11.64 -18.10
CA PRO A 228 -3.99 -12.55 -17.29
C PRO A 228 -3.28 -13.77 -16.70
N THR A 229 -2.14 -14.18 -17.26
CA THR A 229 -1.36 -15.34 -16.80
C THR A 229 -0.36 -15.01 -15.69
N THR A 230 -0.17 -13.74 -15.32
CA THR A 230 0.81 -13.32 -14.30
C THR A 230 0.20 -13.17 -12.91
N TYR A 231 -1.14 -13.21 -12.81
CA TYR A 231 -1.86 -13.10 -11.54
C TYR A 231 -3.01 -14.10 -11.47
N ARG A 232 -3.51 -14.30 -10.25
CA ARG A 232 -4.64 -15.18 -9.93
C ARG A 232 -5.62 -14.46 -9.01
N ILE A 233 -6.88 -14.80 -9.10
CA ILE A 233 -7.96 -14.26 -8.25
C ILE A 233 -8.69 -15.42 -7.56
N ASN A 234 -9.31 -15.17 -6.41
CA ASN A 234 -10.16 -16.16 -5.78
C ASN A 234 -11.55 -16.21 -6.45
N GLN A 235 -12.35 -17.23 -6.13
CA GLN A 235 -13.69 -17.39 -6.72
C GLN A 235 -14.63 -16.21 -6.40
N SER A 236 -14.58 -15.68 -5.17
CA SER A 236 -15.41 -14.54 -4.75
C SER A 236 -15.17 -13.31 -5.62
N LEU A 237 -13.91 -12.95 -5.83
CA LEU A 237 -13.53 -11.83 -6.69
C LEU A 237 -13.88 -12.07 -8.14
N HIS A 238 -13.72 -13.29 -8.64
CA HIS A 238 -14.14 -13.62 -10.01
C HIS A 238 -15.65 -13.38 -10.19
N ASP A 239 -16.47 -13.91 -9.28
CA ASP A 239 -17.92 -13.79 -9.35
C ASP A 239 -18.41 -12.34 -9.17
N ASP A 240 -17.80 -11.60 -8.24
CA ASP A 240 -18.12 -10.19 -8.04
C ASP A 240 -17.67 -9.32 -9.23
N THR A 241 -16.51 -9.64 -9.81
CA THR A 241 -16.04 -8.99 -11.04
C THR A 241 -17.00 -9.25 -12.19
N ASP A 242 -17.46 -10.49 -12.39
CA ASP A 242 -18.38 -10.81 -13.49
C ASP A 242 -19.71 -10.03 -13.37
N LYS A 243 -20.22 -9.88 -12.14
CA LYS A 243 -21.41 -9.05 -11.85
C LYS A 243 -21.17 -7.57 -12.12
N ASN A 244 -19.99 -7.05 -11.80
CA ASN A 244 -19.68 -5.62 -11.81
C ASN A 244 -18.92 -5.14 -13.06
N LYS A 245 -18.50 -6.04 -13.96
CA LYS A 245 -17.69 -5.72 -15.16
C LYS A 245 -18.34 -4.70 -16.10
N HIS A 246 -19.66 -4.52 -16.01
CA HIS A 246 -20.39 -3.51 -16.76
C HIS A 246 -19.94 -2.07 -16.41
N HIS A 247 -19.33 -1.86 -15.25
CA HIS A 247 -18.72 -0.57 -14.84
C HIS A 247 -17.35 -0.29 -15.48
N SER A 248 -16.69 -1.29 -16.08
CA SER A 248 -15.44 -1.08 -16.82
C SER A 248 -15.71 -0.24 -18.08
N ASN A 249 -14.81 0.72 -18.32
CA ASN A 249 -14.81 1.58 -19.51
C ASN A 249 -13.54 1.40 -20.36
N SER A 250 -12.77 0.36 -20.09
CA SER A 250 -11.53 0.05 -20.80
C SER A 250 -11.79 -0.94 -21.94
N TYR A 251 -11.25 -0.66 -23.12
CA TYR A 251 -11.48 -1.43 -24.34
C TYR A 251 -10.16 -1.84 -24.98
N ILE A 252 -10.10 -3.08 -25.49
CA ILE A 252 -8.94 -3.57 -26.27
C ILE A 252 -9.15 -3.43 -27.78
N SER A 253 -10.40 -3.30 -28.21
CA SER A 253 -10.78 -3.00 -29.59
C SER A 253 -12.19 -2.39 -29.60
N VAL A 254 -12.64 -1.94 -30.78
CA VAL A 254 -14.00 -1.40 -30.95
C VAL A 254 -15.03 -2.41 -30.43
N ASN A 255 -15.82 -2.00 -29.44
CA ASN A 255 -16.87 -2.80 -28.80
C ASN A 255 -16.42 -4.04 -28.00
N VAL A 256 -15.12 -4.20 -27.70
CA VAL A 256 -14.63 -5.29 -26.84
C VAL A 256 -14.01 -4.72 -25.58
N LYS A 257 -14.71 -4.84 -24.45
CA LYS A 257 -14.17 -4.44 -23.15
C LYS A 257 -13.00 -5.34 -22.78
N ALA A 258 -11.95 -4.74 -22.22
CA ALA A 258 -10.76 -5.45 -21.79
C ALA A 258 -11.10 -6.55 -20.79
N ILE A 259 -11.98 -6.23 -19.83
CA ILE A 259 -12.39 -7.16 -18.77
C ILE A 259 -13.15 -8.38 -19.31
N ASP A 260 -14.03 -8.22 -20.30
CA ASP A 260 -14.76 -9.34 -20.92
C ASP A 260 -13.81 -10.29 -21.66
N HIS A 261 -12.72 -9.75 -22.21
CA HIS A 261 -11.70 -10.53 -22.89
C HIS A 261 -10.71 -11.22 -21.95
N ASN A 262 -10.37 -10.56 -20.83
CA ASN A 262 -9.27 -10.97 -19.97
C ASN A 262 -9.72 -11.79 -18.76
N LEU A 263 -10.85 -11.48 -18.13
CA LEU A 263 -11.35 -12.21 -16.96
C LEU A 263 -11.44 -13.73 -17.18
N PRO A 264 -11.95 -14.25 -18.33
CA PRO A 264 -12.03 -15.70 -18.58
C PRO A 264 -10.67 -16.40 -18.68
N LYS A 265 -9.57 -15.65 -18.80
CA LYS A 265 -8.20 -16.16 -18.90
C LYS A 265 -7.43 -16.09 -17.59
N VAL A 266 -7.98 -15.40 -16.59
CA VAL A 266 -7.37 -15.29 -15.27
C VAL A 266 -7.55 -16.62 -14.55
N THR A 267 -6.47 -17.14 -13.98
CA THR A 267 -6.50 -18.36 -13.19
C THR A 267 -7.22 -18.10 -11.86
N ILE A 268 -8.15 -18.98 -11.50
CA ILE A 268 -8.77 -19.02 -10.18
C ILE A 268 -7.97 -19.98 -9.28
N TYR A 269 -7.68 -19.59 -8.04
CA TYR A 269 -6.92 -20.40 -7.07
C TYR A 269 -7.74 -20.79 -5.83
#